data_AF-A0A7I7NKW5-F1
#
_entry.id   AF-A0A7I7NKW5-F1
#
_cell.length_a   1.000
_cell.length_b   1.000
_cell.length_c   1.000
_cell.angle_alpha   90.00
_cell.angle_beta   90.00
_cell.angle_gamma   90.00
#
_symmetry.space_group_name_H-M   'P 1'
#
loop_
_entity.id
_entity.type
_entity.pdbx_description
1 polymer ?
#
loop_
_entity_poly.entity_id
_entity_poly.type
_entity_poly.pdbx_seq_one_letter_code
_entity_poly.pdbx_strand_id
1 'polypeptide(L)'
;MTTMQLACEERQDFADLLAGLAPGQWEQPSLCERWRVRDVVAHVLSCDELSRWGLARRFLRAGFVPSCANAIGVAEYAVRSPEQLTELMRACSPPRGLTAGFGGDRVARRRRHDSPTGHPTTARSPA
;
A
#
# COMPACT_ATOMS: atom_id res chain seq x y z
N MET A 1 16.99 -0.94 -14.77
CA MET A 1 15.59 -1.13 -14.34
C MET A 1 14.78 0.04 -14.83
N THR A 2 13.66 -0.21 -15.50
CA THR A 2 12.68 0.81 -15.86
C THR A 2 11.90 1.24 -14.62
N THR A 3 11.24 2.41 -14.64
CA THR A 3 10.48 2.82 -13.47
C THR A 3 9.27 1.93 -13.19
N MET A 4 8.75 1.24 -14.20
CA MET A 4 7.73 0.20 -14.02
C MET A 4 8.28 -1.03 -13.31
N GLN A 5 9.52 -1.43 -13.58
CA GLN A 5 10.17 -2.51 -12.81
C GLN A 5 10.35 -2.10 -11.35
N LEU A 6 10.82 -0.87 -11.09
CA LEU A 6 10.95 -0.34 -9.73
C LEU A 6 9.61 -0.26 -9.00
N ALA A 7 8.54 0.19 -9.67
CA ALA A 7 7.21 0.26 -9.09
C ALA A 7 6.66 -1.14 -8.73
N CYS A 8 6.93 -2.16 -9.54
CA CYS A 8 6.53 -3.53 -9.21
C CYS A 8 7.36 -4.10 -8.06
N GLU A 9 8.67 -3.83 -8.00
CA GLU A 9 9.51 -4.24 -6.87
C GLU A 9 9.00 -3.65 -5.54
N GLU A 10 8.72 -2.35 -5.49
CA GLU A 10 8.17 -1.71 -4.28
C GLU A 10 6.78 -2.27 -3.91
N ARG A 11 5.97 -2.68 -4.89
CA ARG A 11 4.69 -3.36 -4.64
C ARG A 11 4.87 -4.76 -4.08
N GLN A 12 5.85 -5.51 -4.57
CA GLN A 12 6.17 -6.84 -4.05
C GLN A 12 6.65 -6.74 -2.61
N ASP A 13 7.58 -5.83 -2.32
CA ASP A 13 8.05 -5.55 -0.96
C ASP A 13 6.88 -5.15 -0.05
N PHE A 14 5.92 -4.36 -0.55
CA PHE A 14 4.73 -4.01 0.21
C PHE A 14 3.80 -5.21 0.41
N ALA A 15 3.58 -6.05 -0.60
CA ALA A 15 2.79 -7.26 -0.49
C ALA A 15 3.39 -8.26 0.52
N ASP A 16 4.71 -8.35 0.58
CA ASP A 16 5.42 -9.21 1.55
C ASP A 16 5.27 -8.67 2.99
N LEU A 17 5.30 -7.35 3.17
CA LEU A 17 4.94 -6.73 4.46
C LEU A 17 3.50 -7.08 4.87
N LEU A 18 2.55 -6.97 3.95
CA LEU A 18 1.14 -7.25 4.20
C LEU A 18 0.89 -8.73 4.53
N ALA A 19 1.58 -9.64 3.85
CA ALA A 19 1.51 -11.08 4.11
C ALA A 19 2.01 -11.46 5.52
N GLY A 20 2.90 -10.67 6.11
CA GLY A 20 3.42 -10.86 7.46
C GLY A 20 2.51 -10.32 8.58
N LEU A 21 1.44 -9.59 8.25
CA LEU A 21 0.54 -9.02 9.25
C LEU A 21 -0.43 -10.08 9.79
N ALA A 22 -0.53 -10.16 11.12
CA ALA A 22 -1.55 -10.96 11.77
C ALA A 22 -2.96 -10.37 11.49
N PRO A 23 -4.04 -11.18 11.47
CA PRO A 23 -5.39 -10.70 11.19
C PRO A 23 -5.83 -9.52 12.08
N GLY A 24 -5.47 -9.54 13.36
CA GLY A 24 -5.78 -8.44 14.28
C GLY A 24 -5.07 -7.12 13.95
N GLN A 25 -3.91 -7.15 13.28
CA GLN A 25 -3.17 -5.95 12.89
C GLN A 25 -3.83 -5.22 11.72
N TRP A 26 -4.57 -5.92 10.86
CA TRP A 26 -5.33 -5.31 9.77
C TRP A 26 -6.46 -4.38 10.25
N GLU A 27 -6.99 -4.66 11.45
CA GLU A 27 -8.06 -3.89 12.08
C GLU A 27 -7.53 -2.76 12.99
N GLN A 28 -6.21 -2.66 13.20
CA GLN A 28 -5.64 -1.59 14.03
C GLN A 28 -5.75 -0.23 13.33
N PRO A 29 -5.96 0.86 14.09
CA PRO A 29 -5.87 2.22 13.56
C PRO A 29 -4.50 2.49 12.91
N SER A 30 -4.51 3.21 11.79
CA SER A 30 -3.30 3.70 11.14
C SER A 30 -2.96 5.11 11.62
N LEU A 31 -1.80 5.63 11.18
CA LEU A 31 -1.43 7.04 11.38
C LEU A 31 -2.40 8.01 10.70
N CYS A 32 -3.14 7.54 9.68
CA CYS A 32 -4.32 8.22 9.21
C CYS A 32 -5.46 7.86 10.17
N GLU A 33 -5.65 8.64 11.25
CA GLU A 33 -6.50 8.32 12.42
C GLU A 33 -7.92 7.81 12.11
N ARG A 34 -8.45 8.09 10.92
CA ARG A 34 -9.78 7.64 10.46
C ARG A 34 -9.78 6.29 9.76
N TRP A 35 -8.61 5.71 9.49
CA TRP A 35 -8.41 4.52 8.67
C TRP A 35 -7.67 3.46 9.46
N ARG A 36 -8.16 2.23 9.40
CA ARG A 36 -7.39 1.07 9.82
C ARG A 36 -6.35 0.72 8.75
N VAL A 37 -5.42 -0.17 9.08
CA VAL A 37 -4.43 -0.67 8.13
C VAL A 37 -5.09 -1.17 6.84
N ARG A 38 -6.18 -1.93 6.94
CA ARG A 38 -6.92 -2.41 5.76
C ARG A 38 -7.50 -1.28 4.89
N ASP A 39 -7.93 -0.18 5.50
CA ASP A 39 -8.54 0.95 4.80
C ASP A 39 -7.47 1.75 4.03
N VAL A 40 -6.24 1.83 4.58
CA VAL A 40 -5.07 2.38 3.88
C VAL A 40 -4.72 1.53 2.66
N VAL A 41 -4.65 0.20 2.82
CA VAL A 41 -4.34 -0.72 1.71
C VAL A 41 -5.40 -0.65 0.62
N ALA A 42 -6.69 -0.63 1.01
CA ALA A 42 -7.81 -0.42 0.12
C ALA A 42 -7.70 0.90 -0.64
N HIS A 43 -7.31 1.99 0.03
CA HIS A 43 -7.07 3.28 -0.61
C HIS A 43 -5.97 3.20 -1.68
N VAL A 44 -4.81 2.60 -1.35
CA VAL A 44 -3.68 2.45 -2.28
C VAL A 44 -4.08 1.66 -3.53
N LEU A 45 -4.75 0.52 -3.37
CA LEU A 45 -5.23 -0.29 -4.49
C LEU A 45 -6.30 0.43 -5.32
N SER A 46 -7.18 1.19 -4.66
CA SER A 46 -8.21 1.98 -5.34
C SER A 46 -7.64 3.09 -6.23
N CYS A 47 -6.38 3.50 -6.02
CA CYS A 47 -5.68 4.46 -6.86
C CYS A 47 -4.94 3.81 -8.05
N ASP A 48 -4.67 2.51 -7.95
CA ASP A 48 -3.90 1.77 -8.95
C ASP A 48 -4.76 1.20 -10.08
N GLU A 49 -5.93 0.68 -9.73
CA GLU A 49 -6.86 0.10 -10.71
C GLU A 49 -7.70 1.16 -11.45
N LEU A 50 -7.68 2.40 -10.97
CA LEU A 50 -8.61 3.43 -11.41
C LEU A 50 -8.15 4.10 -12.71
N SER A 51 -8.72 3.71 -13.84
CA SER A 51 -8.58 4.46 -15.10
C SER A 51 -8.92 5.96 -14.93
N ARG A 52 -8.35 6.84 -15.78
CA ARG A 52 -8.58 8.31 -15.74
C ARG A 52 -10.07 8.67 -15.69
N TRP A 53 -10.89 7.94 -16.44
CA TRP A 53 -12.35 8.06 -16.44
C TRP A 53 -13.02 7.56 -15.15
N GLY A 54 -12.53 6.47 -14.56
CA GLY A 54 -12.98 5.97 -13.27
C GLY A 54 -12.72 6.98 -12.15
N LEU A 55 -11.55 7.63 -12.19
CA LEU A 55 -11.21 8.71 -11.25
C LEU A 55 -12.11 9.92 -11.40
N ALA A 56 -12.31 10.42 -12.63
CA ALA A 56 -13.21 11.54 -12.89
C ALA A 56 -14.64 11.25 -12.41
N ARG A 57 -15.16 10.05 -12.70
CA ARG A 57 -16.48 9.61 -12.22
C ARG A 57 -16.56 9.57 -10.69
N ARG A 58 -15.50 9.14 -10.03
CA ARG A 58 -15.43 9.09 -8.57
C ARG A 58 -15.41 10.48 -7.93
N PHE A 59 -14.67 11.42 -8.50
CA PHE A 59 -14.72 12.83 -8.07
C PHE A 59 -16.09 13.47 -8.30
N LEU A 60 -16.73 13.19 -9.44
CA LEU A 60 -18.10 13.65 -9.69
C LEU A 60 -19.08 13.12 -8.63
N ARG A 61 -19.02 11.80 -8.32
CA ARG A 61 -19.84 11.20 -7.26
C ARG A 61 -19.56 11.76 -5.87
N ALA A 62 -18.33 12.22 -5.64
CA ALA A 62 -17.90 12.82 -4.39
C ALA A 62 -18.24 14.31 -4.27
N GLY A 63 -18.88 14.92 -5.27
CA GLY A 63 -19.09 16.37 -5.31
C GLY A 63 -17.78 17.17 -5.30
N PHE A 64 -16.74 16.62 -5.92
CA PHE A 64 -15.37 17.16 -5.93
C PHE A 64 -14.70 17.30 -4.54
N VAL A 65 -15.26 16.71 -3.49
CA VAL A 65 -14.65 16.68 -2.15
C VAL A 65 -13.68 15.50 -2.04
N PRO A 66 -12.37 15.72 -1.87
CA PRO A 66 -11.37 14.64 -1.89
C PRO A 66 -11.57 13.58 -0.80
N SER A 67 -12.00 13.98 0.40
CA SER A 67 -12.27 13.05 1.50
C SER A 67 -13.45 12.11 1.17
N CYS A 68 -14.50 12.64 0.54
CA CYS A 68 -15.62 11.84 0.05
C CYS A 68 -15.18 10.91 -1.09
N ALA A 69 -14.34 11.39 -2.00
CA ALA A 69 -13.77 10.57 -3.07
C ALA A 69 -12.94 9.42 -2.48
N ASN A 70 -12.10 9.69 -1.48
CA ASN A 70 -11.33 8.66 -0.80
C ASN A 70 -12.24 7.63 -0.12
N ALA A 71 -13.26 8.08 0.61
CA ALA A 71 -14.22 7.21 1.27
C ALA A 71 -14.94 6.26 0.29
N ILE A 72 -15.32 6.74 -0.90
CA ILE A 72 -16.00 5.92 -1.92
C ILE A 72 -15.16 4.70 -2.31
N GLY A 73 -13.86 4.87 -2.61
CA GLY A 73 -13.08 3.70 -3.01
C GLY A 73 -12.44 2.93 -1.89
N VAL A 74 -12.29 3.51 -0.70
CA VAL A 74 -12.07 2.68 0.49
C VAL A 74 -13.24 1.72 0.62
N ALA A 75 -14.49 2.18 0.49
CA ALA A 75 -15.66 1.31 0.55
C ALA A 75 -15.70 0.26 -0.58
N GLU A 76 -15.32 0.60 -1.81
CA GLU A 76 -15.26 -0.33 -2.94
C GLU A 76 -14.25 -1.49 -2.72
N TYR A 77 -13.17 -1.25 -1.98
CA TYR A 77 -12.11 -2.25 -1.76
C TYR A 77 -12.15 -2.89 -0.36
N ALA A 78 -12.75 -2.23 0.63
CA ALA A 78 -12.86 -2.73 2.01
C ALA A 78 -13.78 -3.95 2.17
N VAL A 79 -14.52 -4.33 1.12
CA VAL A 79 -15.28 -5.58 1.05
C VAL A 79 -14.39 -6.81 0.82
N ARG A 80 -13.14 -6.61 0.39
CA ARG A 80 -12.18 -7.69 0.13
C ARG A 80 -11.46 -8.10 1.40
N SER A 81 -11.12 -9.39 1.49
CA SER A 81 -10.33 -9.91 2.61
C SER A 81 -8.87 -9.42 2.56
N PRO A 82 -8.14 -9.41 3.68
CA PRO A 82 -6.70 -9.12 3.72
C PRO A 82 -5.87 -9.91 2.70
N GLU A 83 -6.21 -11.18 2.49
CA GLU A 83 -5.54 -12.08 1.56
C GLU A 83 -5.80 -11.62 0.12
N GLN A 84 -7.05 -11.26 -0.21
CA GLN A 84 -7.41 -10.74 -1.54
C GLN A 84 -6.72 -9.40 -1.83
N LEU A 85 -6.60 -8.51 -0.84
CA LEU A 85 -5.90 -7.24 -0.99
C LEU A 85 -4.39 -7.47 -1.22
N THR A 86 -3.80 -8.42 -0.50
CA THR A 86 -2.40 -8.81 -0.65
C THR A 86 -2.13 -9.38 -2.04
N GLU A 87 -3.02 -10.24 -2.55
CA GLU A 87 -2.89 -10.82 -3.89
C GLU A 87 -2.99 -9.76 -4.99
N LEU A 88 -3.92 -8.81 -4.86
CA LEU A 88 -4.03 -7.68 -5.79
C LEU A 88 -2.76 -6.82 -5.81
N MET A 89 -2.11 -6.64 -4.66
CA MET A 89 -0.81 -5.95 -4.59
C MET A 89 0.29 -6.73 -5.31
N ARG A 90 0.34 -8.06 -5.12
CA ARG A 90 1.33 -8.96 -5.73
C ARG A 90 1.19 -9.08 -7.25
N ALA A 91 -0.03 -8.93 -7.77
CA ALA A 91 -0.30 -9.00 -9.20
C ALA A 91 0.45 -7.92 -10.02
N CYS A 92 1.03 -6.89 -9.39
CA CYS A 92 1.81 -5.83 -10.05
C CYS A 92 1.10 -5.29 -11.31
N SER A 93 -0.21 -5.07 -11.23
CA SER A 93 -0.95 -4.55 -12.38
C SER A 93 -0.39 -3.18 -12.75
N PRO A 94 -0.18 -2.90 -14.06
CA PRO A 94 0.31 -1.60 -14.47
C PRO A 94 -0.68 -0.52 -14.01
N PRO A 95 -0.20 0.55 -13.36
CA PRO A 95 -1.08 1.60 -12.86
C PRO A 95 -1.92 2.15 -14.00
N ARG A 96 -3.22 2.31 -13.74
CA ARG A 96 -4.15 2.96 -14.65
C ARG A 96 -4.52 4.32 -14.04
N GLY A 97 -4.75 5.32 -14.89
CA GLY A 97 -5.26 6.61 -14.40
C GLY A 97 -4.21 7.66 -14.04
N LEU A 98 -4.48 8.42 -12.98
CA LEU A 98 -3.68 9.59 -12.58
C LEU A 98 -2.25 9.19 -12.17
N THR A 99 -2.09 8.02 -11.56
CA THR A 99 -0.80 7.41 -11.21
C THR A 99 0.05 7.08 -12.45
N ALA A 100 -0.58 6.72 -13.57
CA ALA A 100 0.10 6.61 -14.87
C ALA A 100 0.35 7.97 -15.55
N GLY A 101 -0.45 8.99 -15.22
CA GLY A 101 -0.36 10.35 -15.76
C GLY A 101 0.78 11.20 -15.19
N PHE A 102 1.34 10.83 -14.02
CA PHE A 102 2.57 11.43 -13.46
C PHE A 102 3.86 10.80 -14.03
N GLY A 103 3.78 10.17 -15.21
CA GLY A 103 4.91 9.63 -15.97
C GLY A 103 5.61 8.42 -15.34
N GLY A 104 5.27 8.04 -14.11
CA GLY A 104 6.08 7.08 -13.37
C GLY A 104 7.51 7.57 -13.27
N ASP A 105 7.76 8.88 -13.22
CA ASP A 105 9.12 9.43 -13.36
C ASP A 105 9.92 9.35 -12.06
N ARG A 106 9.24 9.02 -10.95
CA ARG A 106 9.79 9.09 -9.59
C ARG A 106 9.24 7.96 -8.72
N VAL A 107 9.87 6.79 -8.82
CA VAL A 107 9.79 5.77 -7.77
C VAL A 107 10.99 6.00 -6.86
N ALA A 108 10.75 6.48 -5.65
CA ALA A 108 11.80 6.64 -4.65
C ALA A 108 12.19 5.27 -4.13
N ARG A 109 13.42 4.82 -4.41
CA ARG A 109 13.92 3.54 -3.93
C ARG A 109 14.07 3.59 -2.41
N ARG A 110 13.46 2.64 -1.70
CA ARG A 110 13.78 2.45 -0.29
C ARG A 110 15.25 2.01 -0.18
N ARG A 111 16.10 2.76 0.53
CA ARG A 111 17.39 2.19 0.97
C ARG A 111 17.04 1.06 1.94
N ARG A 112 17.34 -0.19 1.58
CA ARG A 112 17.29 -1.31 2.54
C ARG A 112 18.13 -0.91 3.75
N HIS A 113 17.49 -0.80 4.90
CA HIS A 113 18.18 -0.58 6.16
C HIS A 113 18.75 -1.94 6.57
N ASP A 114 19.93 -2.27 6.04
CA ASP A 114 20.67 -3.45 6.47
C ASP A 114 21.38 -3.05 7.77
N SER A 115 20.75 -3.34 8.90
CA SER A 115 21.36 -3.17 10.21
C SER A 115 21.97 -4.50 10.64
N PRO A 116 23.31 -4.66 10.63
CA PRO A 116 23.93 -5.80 11.29
C PRO A 116 23.94 -5.50 12.78
N THR A 117 22.87 -5.84 13.49
CA THR A 117 22.90 -5.82 14.96
C THR A 117 23.63 -7.07 15.44
N GLY A 118 24.96 -7.08 15.25
CA GLY A 118 25.84 -7.95 15.99
C GLY A 118 25.89 -7.47 17.43
N HIS A 119 25.14 -8.12 18.32
CA HIS A 119 25.41 -8.03 19.75
C HIS A 119 26.51 -9.05 20.11
N PRO A 120 27.69 -8.62 20.57
CA PRO A 120 28.65 -9.56 21.15
C PRO A 120 28.13 -10.05 22.52
N THR A 121 27.93 -11.37 22.60
CA THR A 121 27.84 -12.14 23.84
C THR A 121 28.98 -11.79 24.78
N THR A 122 28.67 -11.38 26.00
CA THR A 122 29.56 -11.61 27.15
C THR A 122 28.79 -12.37 28.21
N ALA A 123 29.09 -13.67 28.27
CA ALA A 123 28.73 -14.54 29.37
C ALA A 123 29.50 -14.09 30.62
N ARG A 124 28.80 -13.96 31.75
CA ARG A 124 29.43 -13.89 33.07
C ARG A 124 28.79 -14.96 33.95
N SER A 125 29.58 -16.01 34.24
CA SER A 125 29.25 -17.08 35.18
C SER A 125 29.05 -16.55 36.60
N PRO A 126 28.27 -17.27 37.43
CA PRO A 126 28.10 -16.96 38.85
C PRO A 126 29.28 -17.49 39.68
N ALA A 127 29.58 -16.78 40.77
CA ALA A 127 30.24 -17.28 41.97
C ALA A 127 29.38 -16.86 43.16
#